data_AF-A0A7X3BPB2-F1
#
_entry.id   AF-A0A7X3BPB2-F1
#
_cell.length_a   1.000
_cell.length_b   1.000
_cell.length_c   1.000
_cell.angle_alpha   90.00
_cell.angle_beta   90.00
_cell.angle_gamma   90.00
#
_symmetry.space_group_name_H-M   'P 1'
#
loop_
_entity.id
_entity.type
_entity.pdbx_description
1 polymer ?
#
loop_
_entity_poly.entity_id
_entity_poly.type
_entity_poly.pdbx_seq_one_letter_code
_entity_poly.pdbx_strand_id
1 'polypeptide(L)'
;MVLELFGPEFKDKLFEELVQLNIKALDEAKKRTSRQITWVSIKELQASTGWGRTKLEEWRDQGKFQFQQSGKGGKYLYNLEDVQRFCRSMQK
;
A
#
# COMPACT_ATOMS: atom_id res chain seq x y z
N MET A 1 37.45 14.68 -20.56
CA MET A 1 36.05 14.31 -20.20
C MET A 1 35.92 14.16 -18.68
N VAL A 2 34.74 14.39 -18.07
CA VAL A 2 34.56 14.33 -16.59
C VAL A 2 35.09 13.03 -15.96
N LEU A 3 35.06 11.91 -16.69
CA LEU A 3 35.63 10.63 -16.25
C LEU A 3 37.17 10.61 -16.16
N GLU A 4 37.88 11.44 -16.93
CA GLU A 4 39.35 11.58 -16.84
C GLU A 4 39.78 12.48 -15.66
N LEU A 5 38.86 13.28 -15.13
CA LEU A 5 39.10 14.24 -14.04
C LEU A 5 38.93 13.63 -12.65
N PHE A 6 38.09 12.60 -12.51
CA PHE A 6 37.75 12.02 -11.21
C PHE A 6 38.06 10.51 -11.08
N GLY A 7 38.55 9.88 -12.15
CA GLY A 7 38.93 8.47 -12.17
C GLY A 7 37.74 7.49 -12.13
N PRO A 8 37.99 6.19 -12.38
CA PRO A 8 36.95 5.16 -12.40
C PRO A 8 36.24 4.99 -11.04
N GLU A 9 36.95 5.22 -9.93
CA GLU A 9 36.42 5.13 -8.56
C GLU A 9 35.29 6.15 -8.29
N PHE A 10 35.31 7.30 -8.95
CA PHE A 10 34.24 8.29 -8.85
C PHE A 10 32.93 7.79 -9.45
N LYS A 11 33.01 7.05 -10.57
CA LYS A 11 31.84 6.46 -11.21
C LYS A 11 31.18 5.42 -10.30
N ASP A 12 31.99 4.59 -9.64
CA ASP A 12 31.49 3.54 -8.75
C ASP A 12 30.83 4.14 -7.50
N LYS A 13 31.47 5.14 -6.87
CA LYS A 13 30.88 5.88 -5.73
C LYS A 13 29.60 6.61 -6.11
N LEU A 14 29.60 7.31 -7.26
CA LEU A 14 28.41 8.01 -7.74
C LEU A 14 27.26 7.04 -8.02
N PHE A 15 27.56 5.88 -8.60
CA PHE A 15 26.56 4.84 -8.83
C PHE A 15 26.00 4.30 -7.52
N GLU A 16 26.86 4.02 -6.54
CA GLU A 16 26.45 3.54 -5.22
C GLU A 16 25.56 4.57 -4.49
N GLU A 17 25.92 5.86 -4.53
CA GLU A 17 25.10 6.94 -3.99
C GLU A 17 23.73 7.02 -4.69
N LEU A 18 23.69 6.93 -6.02
CA LEU A 18 22.45 6.92 -6.79
C LEU A 18 21.56 5.73 -6.42
N VAL A 19 22.15 4.54 -6.25
CA VAL A 19 21.41 3.34 -5.83
C VAL A 19 20.84 3.53 -4.42
N GLN A 20 21.63 4.04 -3.48
CA GLN A 20 21.15 4.32 -2.11
C GLN A 20 20.04 5.37 -2.10
N LEU A 21 20.14 6.41 -2.92
CA LEU A 21 19.14 7.47 -3.03
C LEU A 21 17.84 6.92 -3.64
N ASN A 22 17.94 6.03 -4.62
CA ASN A 22 16.79 5.35 -5.21
C ASN A 22 16.08 4.42 -4.21
N ILE A 23 16.83 3.66 -3.40
CA ILE A 23 16.27 2.83 -2.33
C ILE A 23 15.48 3.70 -1.35
N LYS A 24 16.07 4.82 -0.89
CA LYS A 24 15.41 5.77 0.01
C LYS A 24 14.15 6.38 -0.61
N ALA A 25 14.20 6.73 -1.89
CA ALA A 25 13.04 7.27 -2.61
C ALA A 25 11.91 6.23 -2.72
N LEU A 26 12.24 4.97 -3.01
CA LEU A 26 11.27 3.87 -3.04
C LEU A 26 10.66 3.59 -1.67
N ASP A 27 11.45 3.60 -0.61
CA ASP A 27 10.96 3.40 0.76
C ASP A 27 10.05 4.55 1.21
N GLU A 28 10.39 5.79 0.87
CA GLU A 28 9.54 6.95 1.14
C GLU A 28 8.25 6.91 0.31
N ALA A 29 8.32 6.50 -0.96
CA ALA A 29 7.14 6.28 -1.79
C ALA A 29 6.22 5.20 -1.18
N LYS A 30 6.79 4.06 -0.76
CA LYS A 30 6.04 3.00 -0.06
C LYS A 30 5.42 3.51 1.25
N LYS A 31 6.14 4.32 2.03
CA LYS A 31 5.59 4.95 3.25
C LYS A 31 4.43 5.89 2.94
N ARG A 32 4.52 6.69 1.87
CA ARG A 32 3.44 7.59 1.44
C ARG A 32 2.23 6.81 0.94
N THR A 33 2.42 5.77 0.14
CA THR A 33 1.33 4.88 -0.29
C THR A 33 0.73 4.13 0.89
N SER A 34 1.53 3.63 1.83
CA SER A 34 1.05 2.99 3.07
C SER A 34 0.23 3.93 3.96
N ARG A 35 0.38 5.25 3.81
CA ARG A 35 -0.41 6.26 4.53
C ARG A 35 -1.67 6.69 3.76
N GLN A 36 -1.76 6.36 2.47
CA GLN A 36 -2.92 6.67 1.67
C GLN A 36 -4.00 5.64 1.97
N ILE A 37 -5.09 6.08 2.57
CA ILE A 37 -6.26 5.24 2.83
C ILE A 37 -7.15 5.30 1.60
N THR A 38 -7.27 4.19 0.89
CA THR A 38 -8.18 4.08 -0.24
C THR A 38 -9.52 3.55 0.24
N TRP A 39 -10.51 4.43 0.28
CA TRP A 39 -11.88 4.09 0.64
C TRP A 39 -12.62 3.54 -0.58
N VAL A 40 -12.92 2.23 -0.56
CA VAL A 40 -13.58 1.53 -1.67
C VAL A 40 -14.96 1.02 -1.27
N SER A 41 -15.82 0.83 -2.27
CA SER A 41 -17.11 0.18 -2.08
C SER A 41 -16.95 -1.34 -1.85
N ILE A 42 -18.00 -2.00 -1.33
CA ILE A 42 -17.99 -3.46 -1.15
C ILE A 42 -17.74 -4.23 -2.47
N LYS A 43 -18.21 -3.70 -3.61
CA LYS A 43 -18.02 -4.35 -4.92
C LYS A 43 -16.55 -4.37 -5.34
N GLU A 44 -15.87 -3.24 -5.17
CA GLU A 44 -14.43 -3.12 -5.45
C GLU A 44 -13.61 -3.92 -4.44
N LEU A 45 -14.07 -4.00 -3.19
CA LEU A 45 -13.44 -4.82 -2.17
C LEU A 45 -13.51 -6.32 -2.52
N GLN A 46 -14.64 -6.79 -3.03
CA GLN A 46 -14.78 -8.16 -3.52
C GLN A 46 -13.84 -8.43 -4.70
N ALA A 47 -13.78 -7.51 -5.68
CA ALA A 47 -12.92 -7.66 -6.85
C ALA A 47 -11.42 -7.68 -6.49
N SER A 48 -11.00 -6.89 -5.50
CA SER A 48 -9.61 -6.78 -5.09
C SER A 48 -9.15 -7.88 -4.13
N THR A 49 -10.03 -8.39 -3.28
CA THR A 49 -9.67 -9.38 -2.26
C THR A 49 -10.04 -10.81 -2.65
N GLY A 50 -10.94 -11.00 -3.62
CA GLY A 50 -11.46 -12.30 -4.03
C GLY A 50 -12.45 -12.93 -3.04
N TRP A 51 -12.72 -12.30 -1.90
CA TRP A 51 -13.64 -12.82 -0.90
C TRP A 51 -15.10 -12.46 -1.19
N GLY A 52 -16.01 -13.36 -0.81
CA GLY A 52 -17.44 -13.14 -0.93
C GLY A 52 -17.94 -12.03 0.00
N ARG A 53 -18.98 -11.31 -0.45
CA ARG A 53 -19.60 -10.19 0.28
C ARG A 53 -19.94 -10.53 1.72
N THR A 54 -20.58 -11.67 1.96
CA THR A 54 -21.03 -12.09 3.30
C THR A 54 -19.86 -12.18 4.28
N LYS A 55 -18.74 -12.79 3.88
CA LYS A 55 -17.54 -12.89 4.74
C LYS A 55 -16.94 -11.52 5.03
N LEU A 56 -16.90 -10.63 4.04
CA LEU A 56 -16.40 -9.27 4.22
C LEU A 56 -17.31 -8.46 5.16
N GLU A 57 -18.63 -8.61 5.06
CA GLU A 57 -19.57 -7.95 5.97
C GLU A 57 -19.49 -8.53 7.39
N GLU A 58 -19.32 -9.83 7.56
CA GLU A 58 -19.09 -10.47 8.86
C GLU A 58 -17.81 -9.95 9.54
N TRP A 59 -16.70 -9.84 8.80
CA TRP A 59 -15.45 -9.32 9.35
C TRP A 59 -15.51 -7.83 9.66
N ARG A 60 -16.29 -7.05 8.89
CA ARG A 60 -16.61 -5.67 9.21
C ARG A 60 -17.34 -5.60 10.56
N ASP A 61 -18.38 -6.41 10.73
CA ASP A 61 -19.21 -6.40 11.95
C ASP A 61 -18.42 -6.88 13.18
N GLN A 62 -17.38 -7.69 12.97
CA GLN A 62 -16.39 -8.08 13.99
C GLN A 62 -15.28 -7.03 14.22
N GLY A 63 -15.28 -5.91 13.48
CA GLY A 63 -14.28 -4.85 13.62
C GLY A 63 -12.86 -5.23 13.18
N LYS A 64 -12.72 -6.17 12.21
CA LYS A 64 -11.41 -6.69 11.78
C LYS A 64 -10.58 -5.71 10.94
N PHE A 65 -11.22 -4.69 10.38
CA PHE A 65 -10.58 -3.65 9.56
C PHE A 65 -11.40 -2.36 9.61
N GLN A 66 -10.77 -1.26 9.18
CA GLN A 66 -11.40 0.05 9.12
C GLN A 66 -12.49 0.15 8.05
N PHE A 67 -13.63 0.70 8.43
CA PHE A 67 -14.73 1.05 7.55
C PHE A 67 -15.30 2.41 7.97
N GLN A 68 -15.94 3.10 7.03
CA GLN A 68 -16.69 4.32 7.30
C GLN A 68 -18.05 4.27 6.59
N GLN A 69 -19.04 4.94 7.17
CA GLN A 69 -20.35 5.07 6.56
C GLN A 69 -20.50 6.47 5.94
N SER A 70 -20.95 6.53 4.69
CA SER A 70 -21.26 7.80 4.04
C SER A 70 -22.58 8.38 4.60
N GLY A 71 -22.54 8.94 5.83
CA GLY A 71 -23.70 9.51 6.52
C GLY A 71 -24.66 8.48 7.17
N LYS A 72 -25.67 8.97 7.90
CA LYS A 72 -26.67 8.12 8.59
C LYS A 72 -27.47 7.31 7.56
N GLY A 73 -27.24 5.99 7.54
CA GLY A 73 -27.94 5.06 6.62
C GLY A 73 -27.30 4.94 5.23
N GLY A 74 -26.15 5.56 5.00
CA GLY A 74 -25.45 5.47 3.71
C GLY A 74 -24.68 4.17 3.52
N LYS A 75 -24.11 4.02 2.32
CA LYS A 75 -23.27 2.88 1.95
C LYS A 75 -21.97 2.87 2.77
N TYR A 76 -21.51 1.67 3.10
CA TYR A 76 -20.20 1.47 3.73
C TYR A 76 -19.08 1.58 2.70
N LEU A 77 -18.03 2.28 3.09
CA LEU A 77 -16.73 2.31 2.42
C LEU A 77 -15.71 1.63 3.32
N TYR A 78 -14.77 0.94 2.69
CA TYR A 78 -13.81 0.07 3.35
C TYR A 78 -12.40 0.55 3.05
N ASN A 79 -11.52 0.52 4.05
CA ASN A 79 -10.11 0.77 3.84
C ASN A 79 -9.51 -0.44 3.11
N LEU A 80 -9.18 -0.27 1.83
CA LEU A 80 -8.69 -1.35 0.99
C LEU A 80 -7.39 -1.95 1.54
N GLU A 81 -6.45 -1.11 1.95
CA GLU A 81 -5.14 -1.51 2.44
C GLU A 81 -5.25 -2.35 3.72
N ASP A 82 -6.12 -1.93 4.64
CA ASP A 82 -6.34 -2.61 5.92
C ASP A 82 -7.06 -3.96 5.73
N VAL A 83 -8.08 -4.01 4.86
CA VAL A 83 -8.74 -5.27 4.51
C VAL A 83 -7.77 -6.22 3.82
N GLN A 84 -6.95 -5.75 2.89
CA GLN A 84 -5.94 -6.60 2.21
C GLN A 84 -4.89 -7.12 3.20
N ARG A 85 -4.49 -6.31 4.19
CA ARG A 85 -3.58 -6.74 5.26
C ARG A 85 -4.22 -7.85 6.09
N PHE A 86 -5.49 -7.68 6.47
CA PHE A 86 -6.24 -8.70 7.20
C PHE A 86 -6.39 -9.99 6.37
N CYS A 87 -6.78 -9.89 5.11
CA CYS A 87 -6.91 -11.04 4.20
C CYS A 87 -5.59 -11.82 4.05
N ARG A 88 -4.44 -11.12 3.95
CA ARG A 88 -3.12 -11.76 3.91
C ARG A 88 -2.77 -12.49 5.21
N SER A 89 -3.20 -12.00 6.36
CA SER A 89 -2.99 -12.68 7.65
C SER A 89 -3.76 -14.00 7.77
N MET A 90 -4.84 -14.15 6.98
CA MET A 90 -5.71 -15.33 6.96
C MET A 90 -5.30 -16.39 5.92
N GLN A 91 -4.40 -16.06 5.00
CA GLN A 91 -3.88 -16.96 3.96
C GLN A 91 -2.59 -17.70 4.38
N LYS A 92 -2.28 -17.73 5.68
CA LYS A 92 -1.21 -18.54 6.27
C LYS A 92 -1.74 -19.90 6.69
#